data_AF-A0A1Y4LEK8-F1
#
_entry.id   AF-A0A1Y4LEK8-F1
#
_cell.length_a   1.000
_cell.length_b   1.000
_cell.length_c   1.000
_cell.angle_alpha   90.00
_cell.angle_beta   90.00
_cell.angle_gamma   90.00
#
_symmetry.space_group_name_H-M   'P 1'
#
loop_
_entity.id
_entity.type
_entity.pdbx_description
1 polymer ?
#
loop_
_entity_poly.entity_id
_entity_poly.type
_entity_poly.pdbx_seq_one_letter_code
_entity_poly.pdbx_strand_id
1 'polypeptide(L)' 'MSLRLSSARRREKAAREAERRELIASLASTRTLIQQAYGGFNTVSDSDLIESYVFEIKALQSRYDYLLRRVKELECAP' A
#
# COMPACT_ATOMS: atom_id res chain seq x y z
N MET A 1 39.07 -0.92 -13.21
CA MET A 1 37.69 -0.50 -13.55
C MET A 1 36.65 -1.43 -12.89
N SER A 2 36.70 -1.63 -11.56
CA SER A 2 35.87 -2.64 -10.84
C SER A 2 35.05 -2.06 -9.67
N LEU A 3 35.48 -0.93 -9.08
CA LEU A 3 34.79 -0.26 -7.96
C LEU A 3 33.46 0.43 -8.32
N ARG A 4 33.24 0.80 -9.60
CA ARG A 4 32.01 1.50 -10.02
C ARG A 4 30.81 0.56 -10.10
N LEU A 5 31.01 -0.67 -10.60
CA LEU A 5 29.95 -1.69 -10.69
C LEU A 5 29.43 -2.12 -9.30
N SER A 6 30.32 -2.24 -8.31
CA SER A 6 29.93 -2.61 -6.94
C SER A 6 29.16 -1.50 -6.22
N SER A 7 29.40 -0.23 -6.55
CA SER A 7 28.63 0.91 -6.02
C SER A 7 27.22 0.99 -6.62
N ALA A 8 27.07 0.70 -7.92
CA ALA A 8 25.79 0.74 -8.60
C ALA A 8 24.82 -0.35 -8.09
N ARG A 9 25.28 -1.60 -7.98
CA ARG A 9 24.47 -2.72 -7.44
C ARG A 9 24.00 -2.47 -6.00
N ARG A 10 24.84 -1.83 -5.16
CA ARG A 10 24.46 -1.47 -3.79
C ARG A 10 23.36 -0.41 -3.75
N ARG A 11 23.41 0.59 -4.64
CA ARG A 11 22.36 1.61 -4.76
C ARG A 11 21.04 1.01 -5.24
N GLU A 12 21.09 0.12 -6.22
CA GLU A 12 19.91 -0.59 -6.72
C GLU A 12 19.24 -1.43 -5.64
N LYS A 13 20.03 -2.21 -4.88
CA LYS A 13 19.52 -2.97 -3.73
C LYS A 13 18.89 -2.06 -2.67
N ALA A 14 19.54 -0.95 -2.33
CA ALA A 14 19.02 0.01 -1.36
C ALA A 14 17.72 0.67 -1.85
N ALA A 15 17.61 0.97 -3.15
CA ALA A 15 16.39 1.50 -3.75
C ALA A 15 15.23 0.50 -3.69
N ARG A 16 15.46 -0.78 -4.06
CA ARG A 16 14.45 -1.85 -3.90
C ARG A 16 14.01 -2.00 -2.44
N GLU A 17 14.94 -1.93 -1.48
CA GLU A 17 14.61 -2.04 -0.07
C GLU A 17 13.85 -0.81 0.46
N ALA A 18 14.13 0.38 -0.07
CA ALA A 18 13.34 1.58 0.21
C ALA A 18 11.91 1.44 -0.34
N GLU A 19 11.76 1.03 -1.60
CA GLU A 19 10.45 0.78 -2.24
C GLU A 19 9.66 -0.26 -1.44
N ARG A 20 10.29 -1.37 -1.02
CA ARG A 20 9.64 -2.39 -0.20
C ARG A 20 9.10 -1.83 1.11
N ARG A 21 9.91 -1.01 1.81
CA ARG A 21 9.50 -0.38 3.07
C ARG A 21 8.33 0.57 2.88
N GLU A 22 8.35 1.36 1.83
CA GLU A 22 7.26 2.29 1.49
C GLU A 22 5.95 1.55 1.18
N LEU A 23 6.02 0.46 0.43
CA LEU A 23 4.84 -0.38 0.13
C LEU A 23 4.23 -1.00 1.38
N ILE A 24 5.06 -1.51 2.30
CA ILE A 24 4.61 -2.09 3.57
C ILE A 24 3.98 -1.01 4.47
N ALA A 25 4.61 0.16 4.57
CA ALA A 25 4.05 1.29 5.30
C ALA A 25 2.70 1.73 4.71
N SER A 26 2.61 1.78 3.38
CA SER A 26 1.37 2.10 2.67
C SER A 26 0.27 1.07 2.89
N LEU A 27 0.60 -0.23 2.96
CA LEU A 27 -0.35 -1.29 3.31
C LEU A 27 -0.91 -1.12 4.72
N ALA A 28 -0.04 -0.87 5.70
CA ALA A 28 -0.44 -0.66 7.09
C ALA A 28 -1.33 0.59 7.24
N SER A 29 -0.96 1.68 6.58
CA SER A 29 -1.77 2.90 6.53
C SER A 29 -3.13 2.65 5.89
N THR A 30 -3.17 1.98 4.73
CA THR A 30 -4.43 1.66 4.03
C THR A 30 -5.32 0.77 4.87
N ARG A 31 -4.77 -0.23 5.57
CA ARG A 31 -5.53 -1.07 6.51
C ARG A 31 -6.15 -0.25 7.65
N THR A 32 -5.43 0.72 8.18
CA THR A 32 -5.93 1.62 9.22
C THR A 32 -7.09 2.48 8.70
N LEU A 33 -6.95 3.05 7.49
CA LEU A 33 -8.02 3.81 6.83
C LEU A 33 -9.27 2.96 6.60
N ILE A 34 -9.11 1.69 6.19
CA ILE A 34 -10.23 0.76 6.04
C ILE A 34 -10.97 0.59 7.38
N GLN A 35 -10.24 0.37 8.47
CA GLN A 35 -10.83 0.22 9.80
C GLN A 35 -11.56 1.49 10.25
N GLN A 36 -11.00 2.66 9.95
CA GLN A 36 -11.63 3.96 10.25
C GLN A 36 -12.92 4.16 9.45
N ALA A 37 -12.90 3.86 8.14
CA ALA A 37 -14.09 3.97 7.28
C ALA A 37 -15.20 3.02 7.74
N TYR A 38 -14.86 1.78 8.12
CA TYR A 38 -15.84 0.87 8.74
C TYR A 38 -16.36 1.41 10.09
N GLY A 39 -15.51 2.01 10.91
CA GLY A 39 -15.92 2.66 12.14
C GLY A 39 -16.96 3.76 11.90
N GLY A 40 -16.69 4.65 10.95
CA GLY A 40 -17.61 5.71 10.53
C GLY A 40 -18.93 5.17 9.97
N PHE A 41 -18.85 4.23 9.02
CA PHE A 41 -20.00 3.55 8.42
C PHE A 41 -20.95 2.98 9.47
N ASN A 42 -20.42 2.32 10.50
CA ASN A 42 -21.22 1.70 11.56
C ASN A 42 -21.93 2.72 12.48
N THR A 43 -21.60 4.01 12.40
CA THR A 43 -22.16 5.06 13.25
C THR A 43 -23.18 5.96 12.54
N VAL A 44 -23.27 5.89 11.21
CA VAL A 44 -24.17 6.75 10.43
C VAL A 44 -25.45 6.01 10.04
N SER A 45 -26.54 6.75 9.90
CA SER A 45 -27.84 6.24 9.38
C SER A 45 -28.34 7.02 8.17
N ASP A 46 -27.65 8.11 7.82
CA ASP A 46 -27.94 8.91 6.63
C ASP A 46 -27.56 8.14 5.36
N SER A 47 -28.47 8.10 4.38
CA SER A 47 -28.31 7.28 3.18
C SER A 47 -27.14 7.75 2.31
N ASP A 48 -26.93 9.05 2.17
CA ASP A 48 -25.87 9.60 1.32
C ASP A 48 -24.50 9.37 1.97
N LEU A 49 -24.42 9.50 3.31
CA LEU A 49 -23.20 9.18 4.05
C LEU A 49 -22.88 7.68 4.00
N ILE A 50 -23.90 6.80 4.10
CA ILE A 50 -23.74 5.35 3.92
C ILE A 50 -23.17 5.04 2.53
N GLU A 51 -23.72 5.65 1.48
CA GLU A 51 -23.24 5.45 0.10
C GLU A 51 -21.80 5.94 -0.08
N SER A 52 -21.46 7.11 0.47
CA SER A 52 -20.09 7.63 0.48
C SER A 52 -19.10 6.64 1.11
N TYR A 53 -19.42 6.10 2.28
CA TYR A 53 -18.55 5.11 2.94
C TYR A 53 -18.43 3.81 2.14
N VAL A 54 -19.49 3.36 1.46
CA VAL A 54 -19.42 2.17 0.58
C VAL A 54 -18.41 2.39 -0.55
N PHE A 55 -18.44 3.56 -1.19
CA PHE A 55 -17.46 3.90 -2.23
C PHE A 55 -16.05 4.04 -1.67
N GLU A 56 -15.89 4.69 -0.53
CA GLU A 56 -14.60 4.86 0.14
C GLU A 56 -13.97 3.51 0.51
N ILE A 57 -14.73 2.62 1.16
CA ILE A 57 -14.28 1.29 1.55
C ILE A 57 -13.85 0.49 0.32
N LYS A 58 -14.63 0.50 -0.77
CA LYS A 58 -14.26 -0.18 -2.02
C LYS A 58 -12.98 0.37 -2.64
N ALA A 59 -12.80 1.69 -2.63
CA ALA A 59 -11.59 2.32 -3.14
C ALA A 59 -10.37 1.93 -2.29
N LEU A 60 -10.50 1.94 -0.96
CA LEU A 60 -9.43 1.54 -0.04
C LEU A 60 -9.08 0.05 -0.16
N GLN A 61 -10.07 -0.83 -0.31
CA GLN A 61 -9.86 -2.27 -0.58
C GLN A 61 -9.10 -2.47 -1.91
N SER A 62 -9.51 -1.76 -2.97
CA SER A 62 -8.83 -1.84 -4.27
C SER A 62 -7.37 -1.36 -4.19
N ARG A 63 -7.12 -0.29 -3.42
CA ARG A 63 -5.75 0.18 -3.13
C ARG A 63 -4.95 -0.86 -2.34
N TYR A 64 -5.55 -1.49 -1.33
CA TYR A 64 -4.89 -2.53 -0.55
C TYR A 64 -4.49 -3.73 -1.41
N ASP A 65 -5.40 -4.21 -2.26
CA ASP A 65 -5.14 -5.32 -3.19
C ASP A 65 -4.01 -5.00 -4.18
N TYR A 66 -4.01 -3.78 -4.73
CA TYR A 66 -2.92 -3.32 -5.58
C TYR A 66 -1.57 -3.33 -4.85
N LEU A 67 -1.50 -2.75 -3.65
CA LEU A 67 -0.26 -2.71 -2.88
C LEU A 67 0.22 -4.12 -2.52
N LEU A 68 -0.68 -5.03 -2.19
CA LEU A 68 -0.36 -6.42 -1.90
C LEU A 68 0.24 -7.13 -3.12
N ARG A 69 -0.33 -6.92 -4.31
CA ARG A 69 0.24 -7.44 -5.57
C ARG A 69 1.62 -6.85 -5.82
N ARG A 70 1.79 -5.54 -5.62
CA ARG A 70 3.06 -4.86 -5.84
C ARG A 70 4.18 -5.36 -4.91
N VAL A 71 3.87 -5.62 -3.63
CA VAL A 71 4.83 -6.24 -2.70
C VAL A 71 5.23 -7.64 -3.18
N LYS A 72 4.27 -8.46 -3.60
CA LYS A 72 4.55 -9.81 -4.11
C LYS A 72 5.41 -9.80 -5.36
N GLU A 73 5.14 -8.89 -6.29
CA GLU A 73 5.95 -8.68 -7.50
C GLU A 73 7.40 -8.31 -7.15
N LEU A 74 7.58 -7.41 -6.18
CA LEU A 74 8.90 -6.97 -5.73
C LEU A 74 9.68 -8.10 -5.03
N GLU A 75 9.00 -8.99 -4.31
CA GLU A 75 9.60 -10.16 -3.66
C GLU A 75 9.90 -11.31 -4.65
N CYS A 76 9.16 -11.41 -5.75
CA CYS A 76 9.36 -12.41 -6.80
C CYS A 76 10.32 -11.93 -7.91
N ALA A 77 10.65 -10.64 -7.95
CA ALA A 77 11.59 -10.08 -8.93
C ALA A 77 13.01 -10.66 -8.73
N PRO A 78 13.67 -11.12 -9.81
CA PRO A 78 15.01 -11.69 -9.76
C PRO A 78 16.10 -10.69 -9.32
#